data_AF-K2FW23-F1
#
_entry.id   AF-K2FW23-F1
#
_cell.length_a   1.000
_cell.length_b   1.000
_cell.length_c   1.000
_cell.angle_alpha   90.00
_cell.angle_beta   90.00
_cell.angle_gamma   90.00
#
_symmetry.space_group_name_H-M   'P 1'
#
loop_
_entity.id
_entity.type
_entity.pdbx_description
1 polymer ?
#
loop_
_entity_poly.entity_id
_entity_poly.type
_entity_poly.pdbx_seq_one_letter_code
_entity_poly.pdbx_strand_id
1 'polypeptide(L)'
;MPTLNEKFGVNFFRYLTNLWSLLALGLFMTEFFYQNAKIASQTAAIIYIAFLTIYVSQKEYDRWVIKKTHSLKGEFFLILWTIAVVSVVIVASLPGNNLEIPNELTGTYIALLGIYAVTLKSKSLFKIRSRQKN
;
A
#
# COMPACT_ATOMS: atom_id res chain seq x y z
N MET A 1 12.57 25.64 -3.07
CA MET A 1 12.89 24.69 -1.99
C MET A 1 11.58 24.38 -1.26
N PRO A 2 11.22 23.11 -1.01
CA PRO A 2 10.04 22.80 -0.23
C PRO A 2 10.19 23.32 1.20
N THR A 3 9.12 23.89 1.75
CA THR A 3 9.15 24.43 3.11
C THR A 3 9.30 23.30 4.14
N LEU A 4 9.78 23.61 5.35
CA LEU A 4 9.95 22.62 6.43
C LEU A 4 8.63 21.84 6.70
N ASN A 5 7.49 22.51 6.58
CA ASN A 5 6.16 21.93 6.75
C ASN A 5 5.83 20.88 5.66
N GLU A 6 6.22 21.10 4.41
CA GLU A 6 5.98 20.14 3.31
C GLU A 6 6.81 18.86 3.48
N LYS A 7 8.09 19.00 3.89
CA LYS A 7 8.95 17.84 4.21
C LYS A 7 8.43 17.06 5.41
N PHE A 8 7.91 17.76 6.42
CA PHE A 8 7.33 17.13 7.61
C PHE A 8 6.08 16.33 7.23
N GLY A 9 5.18 16.89 6.42
CA GLY A 9 3.95 16.24 5.95
C GLY A 9 4.22 14.92 5.21
N VAL A 10 5.08 14.93 4.19
CA VAL A 10 5.35 13.71 3.39
C VAL A 10 5.99 12.60 4.22
N ASN A 11 6.89 12.95 5.16
CA ASN A 11 7.49 11.97 6.06
C ASN A 11 6.48 11.44 7.08
N PHE A 12 5.61 12.30 7.61
CA PHE A 12 4.54 11.91 8.52
C PHE A 12 3.61 10.89 7.87
N PHE A 13 3.08 11.18 6.68
CA PHE A 13 2.22 10.25 5.95
C PHE A 13 2.95 8.96 5.59
N ARG A 14 4.24 9.01 5.27
CA ARG A 14 5.04 7.79 5.05
C ARG A 14 5.05 6.88 6.27
N TYR A 15 5.34 7.43 7.46
CA TYR A 15 5.38 6.64 8.69
C TYR A 15 3.99 6.11 9.05
N LEU A 16 2.96 6.93 8.84
CA LEU A 16 1.58 6.55 9.12
C LEU A 16 1.09 5.44 8.19
N THR A 17 1.36 5.51 6.89
CA THR A 17 1.06 4.43 5.93
C THR A 17 1.80 3.14 6.29
N ASN A 18 3.07 3.22 6.70
CA ASN A 18 3.83 2.03 7.11
C ASN A 18 3.26 1.40 8.38
N LEU A 19 2.91 2.22 9.38
CA LEU A 19 2.27 1.76 10.61
C LEU A 19 0.94 1.06 10.31
N TRP A 20 0.06 1.73 9.57
CA TRP A 20 -1.25 1.18 9.20
C TRP A 20 -1.15 -0.04 8.29
N SER A 21 -0.12 -0.15 7.47
CA SER A 21 0.14 -1.36 6.70
C SER A 21 0.39 -2.56 7.61
N LEU A 22 1.28 -2.41 8.58
CA LEU A 22 1.64 -3.52 9.48
C LEU A 22 0.46 -3.89 10.36
N LEU A 23 -0.30 -2.90 10.83
CA LEU A 23 -1.53 -3.12 11.58
C LEU A 23 -2.59 -3.83 10.76
N ALA A 24 -2.89 -3.37 9.54
CA ALA A 24 -3.89 -3.99 8.67
C ALA A 24 -3.49 -5.44 8.35
N LEU A 25 -2.24 -5.67 7.97
CA LEU A 25 -1.73 -7.01 7.68
C LEU A 25 -1.79 -7.92 8.92
N GLY A 26 -1.40 -7.42 10.09
CA GLY A 26 -1.51 -8.16 11.35
C GLY A 26 -2.95 -8.54 11.70
N LEU A 27 -3.91 -7.62 11.50
CA LEU A 27 -5.33 -7.87 11.74
C LEU A 27 -5.89 -8.90 10.75
N PHE A 28 -5.54 -8.82 9.46
CA PHE A 28 -5.94 -9.81 8.47
C PHE A 28 -5.38 -11.20 8.77
N MET A 29 -4.12 -11.29 9.20
CA MET A 29 -3.53 -12.57 9.63
C MET A 29 -4.25 -13.12 10.86
N THR A 30 -4.55 -12.25 11.83
CA THR A 30 -5.28 -12.65 13.03
C THR A 30 -6.68 -13.15 12.67
N GLU A 31 -7.39 -12.47 11.76
CA GLU A 31 -8.72 -12.88 11.30
C GLU A 31 -8.68 -14.21 10.56
N PHE A 32 -7.67 -14.39 9.71
CA PHE A 32 -7.47 -15.64 8.99
C PHE A 32 -7.24 -16.84 9.94
N PHE A 33 -6.41 -16.68 10.98
CA PHE A 33 -6.15 -17.75 11.95
C PHE A 33 -7.26 -17.91 13.01
N TYR A 34 -7.97 -16.83 13.35
CA TYR A 34 -9.01 -16.79 14.38
C TYR A 34 -10.37 -16.40 13.79
N GLN A 35 -10.92 -17.30 12.95
CA GLN A 35 -12.17 -17.13 12.18
C GLN A 35 -13.40 -16.64 12.98
N ASN A 36 -13.44 -16.85 14.30
CA ASN A 36 -14.56 -16.45 15.16
C ASN A 36 -14.35 -15.11 15.88
N ALA A 37 -13.21 -14.45 15.68
CA ALA A 37 -12.92 -13.18 16.33
C ALA A 37 -13.60 -12.04 15.58
N LYS A 38 -14.34 -11.20 16.29
CA LYS A 38 -14.80 -9.90 15.76
C LYS A 38 -13.62 -8.95 15.69
N ILE A 39 -12.88 -9.02 14.59
CA ILE A 39 -11.70 -8.19 14.36
C ILE A 39 -12.11 -6.97 13.55
N ALA A 40 -11.57 -5.80 13.89
CA ALA A 40 -11.83 -4.54 13.18
C ALA A 40 -11.01 -4.45 11.86
N SER A 41 -10.89 -5.55 11.12
CA SER A 41 -10.11 -5.68 9.89
C SER A 41 -10.64 -4.77 8.79
N GLN A 42 -11.95 -4.69 8.63
CA GLN A 42 -12.62 -3.81 7.67
C GLN A 42 -12.27 -2.34 7.90
N THR A 43 -12.38 -1.87 9.13
CA THR A 43 -12.04 -0.50 9.51
C THR A 43 -10.55 -0.22 9.26
N ALA A 44 -9.68 -1.16 9.62
CA ALA A 44 -8.24 -1.04 9.37
C ALA A 44 -7.92 -0.98 7.88
N ALA A 45 -8.59 -1.79 7.05
CA ALA A 45 -8.45 -1.77 5.59
C ALA A 45 -8.77 -0.40 5.01
N ILE A 46 -9.92 0.17 5.39
CA ILE A 46 -10.39 1.48 4.91
C ILE A 46 -9.39 2.57 5.28
N ILE A 47 -8.97 2.63 6.55
CA ILE A 47 -8.03 3.63 7.04
C ILE A 47 -6.69 3.51 6.35
N TYR A 48 -6.19 2.28 6.20
CA TYR A 48 -4.93 2.01 5.53
C TYR A 48 -4.95 2.46 4.07
N ILE A 49 -5.98 2.11 3.29
CA ILE A 49 -6.13 2.53 1.89
C ILE A 49 -6.23 4.05 1.78
N ALA A 50 -6.95 4.72 2.70
CA ALA A 50 -7.05 6.17 2.72
C ALA A 50 -5.67 6.83 2.91
N PHE A 51 -4.90 6.40 3.92
CA PHE A 51 -3.55 6.94 4.15
C PHE A 51 -2.59 6.64 3.00
N LEU A 52 -2.63 5.42 2.45
CA LEU A 52 -1.84 5.06 1.29
C LEU A 52 -2.15 5.96 0.09
N THR A 53 -3.43 6.22 -0.17
CA THR A 53 -3.89 7.05 -1.28
C THR A 53 -3.45 8.51 -1.11
N ILE A 54 -3.59 9.07 0.09
CA ILE A 54 -3.12 10.43 0.40
C ILE A 54 -1.60 10.52 0.18
N TYR A 55 -0.85 9.55 0.73
CA TYR A 55 0.60 9.52 0.63
C TYR A 55 1.08 9.43 -0.82
N VAL A 56 0.50 8.52 -1.61
CA VAL A 56 0.85 8.37 -3.03
C VAL A 56 0.48 9.63 -3.80
N SER A 57 -0.69 10.23 -3.55
CA SER A 57 -1.12 11.45 -4.23
C SER A 57 -0.16 12.61 -3.99
N GLN A 58 0.27 12.84 -2.74
CA GLN A 58 1.29 13.85 -2.41
C GLN A 58 2.62 13.58 -3.12
N LYS A 59 3.07 12.32 -3.12
CA LYS A 59 4.32 11.92 -3.79
C LYS A 59 4.25 12.13 -5.30
N GLU A 60 3.12 11.85 -5.92
CA GLU A 60 2.90 12.09 -7.35
C GLU A 60 2.86 13.59 -7.65
N TYR A 61 2.17 14.38 -6.83
CA TYR A 61 2.17 15.84 -6.92
C TYR A 61 3.59 16.43 -6.87
N ASP A 62 4.39 16.02 -5.88
CA ASP A 62 5.79 16.44 -5.72
C ASP A 62 6.64 16.12 -6.96
N ARG A 63 6.37 14.98 -7.61
CA ARG A 63 7.08 14.59 -8.85
C ARG A 63 6.71 15.51 -10.01
N TRP A 64 5.42 15.73 -10.24
CA TRP A 64 4.94 16.44 -11.43
C TRP A 64 5.08 17.96 -11.33
N VAL A 65 4.84 18.53 -10.15
CA VAL A 65 4.79 19.98 -9.94
C VAL A 65 6.14 20.49 -9.45
N ILE A 66 6.69 19.88 -8.40
CA ILE A 66 7.92 20.35 -7.75
C ILE A 66 9.17 19.74 -8.42
N LYS A 67 9.00 18.82 -9.39
CA LYS A 67 10.07 18.06 -10.06
C LYS A 67 10.98 17.30 -9.07
N LYS A 68 10.48 17.00 -7.87
CA LYS A 68 11.24 16.32 -6.83
C LYS A 68 11.02 14.83 -6.94
N THR A 69 12.08 14.09 -7.24
CA THR A 69 12.01 12.63 -7.34
C THR A 69 12.33 12.01 -5.99
N HIS A 70 11.34 11.39 -5.37
CA HIS A 70 11.55 10.59 -4.17
C HIS A 70 11.96 9.16 -4.55
N SER A 71 13.18 8.76 -4.17
CA SER A 71 13.63 7.37 -4.21
C SER A 71 12.90 6.57 -3.14
N LEU A 72 11.91 5.77 -3.55
CA LEU A 72 11.18 4.87 -2.66
C LEU A 72 11.01 3.54 -3.36
N LYS A 73 11.48 2.50 -2.68
CA LYS A 73 11.31 1.08 -3.02
C LYS A 73 9.88 0.63 -2.73
N GLY A 74 8.89 1.23 -3.40
CA GLY A 74 7.49 0.78 -3.33
C GLY A 74 7.33 -0.70 -3.72
N GLU A 75 8.29 -1.23 -4.48
CA GLU A 75 8.44 -2.65 -4.78
C GLU A 75 8.56 -3.52 -3.53
N PHE A 76 9.34 -3.11 -2.52
CA PHE A 76 9.50 -3.90 -1.30
C PHE A 76 8.18 -4.06 -0.56
N PHE A 77 7.40 -2.97 -0.54
CA PHE A 77 6.09 -2.97 0.08
C PHE A 77 5.13 -3.92 -0.65
N LEU A 78 5.12 -3.89 -1.98
CA LEU A 78 4.30 -4.80 -2.75
C LEU A 78 4.73 -6.27 -2.56
N ILE A 79 6.03 -6.56 -2.57
CA ILE A 79 6.57 -7.90 -2.35
C ILE A 79 6.13 -8.46 -0.99
N LEU A 80 6.21 -7.65 0.08
CA LEU A 80 5.76 -8.05 1.41
C LEU A 80 4.28 -8.46 1.41
N TRP A 81 3.41 -7.65 0.78
CA TRP A 81 1.98 -7.95 0.67
C TRP A 81 1.70 -9.16 -0.22
N THR A 82 2.44 -9.33 -1.32
CA THR A 82 2.33 -10.51 -2.17
C THR A 82 2.69 -11.78 -1.41
N ILE A 83 3.78 -11.77 -0.62
CA ILE A 83 4.17 -12.91 0.22
C ILE A 83 3.06 -13.23 1.23
N ALA A 84 2.51 -12.21 1.89
CA ALA A 84 1.41 -12.37 2.83
C ALA A 84 0.17 -13.01 2.19
N VAL A 85 -0.31 -12.48 1.06
CA VAL A 85 -1.48 -13.03 0.36
C VAL A 85 -1.22 -14.45 -0.15
N VAL A 86 -0.05 -14.71 -0.75
CA VAL A 86 0.31 -16.05 -1.23
C VAL A 86 0.35 -17.05 -0.07
N SER A 87 0.90 -16.67 1.09
CA SER A 87 0.93 -17.55 2.26
C SER A 87 -0.47 -17.91 2.73
N VAL A 88 -1.40 -16.94 2.79
CA VAL A 88 -2.81 -17.17 3.14
C VAL A 88 -3.49 -18.10 2.14
N VAL A 89 -3.31 -17.87 0.84
CA VAL A 89 -3.88 -18.72 -0.22
C VAL A 89 -3.35 -20.16 -0.14
N ILE A 90 -2.05 -20.34 0.06
CA ILE A 90 -1.46 -21.68 0.19
C ILE A 90 -2.04 -22.39 1.40
N VAL A 91 -2.06 -21.74 2.57
CA VAL A 91 -2.55 -22.34 3.82
C VAL A 91 -4.04 -22.68 3.72
N ALA A 92 -4.86 -21.80 3.14
CA ALA A 92 -6.28 -22.04 2.94
C ALA A 92 -6.56 -23.19 1.96
N SER A 93 -5.64 -23.45 1.02
CA SER A 93 -5.79 -24.51 0.01
C SER A 93 -5.33 -25.89 0.49
N LEU A 94 -4.76 -26.01 1.69
CA LEU A 94 -4.29 -27.30 2.21
C LEU A 94 -5.46 -28.22 2.58
N PRO A 95 -5.39 -29.52 2.25
CA PRO A 95 -6.43 -30.48 2.60
C PRO A 95 -6.72 -30.49 4.10
N GLY A 96 -8.00 -30.39 4.46
CA GLY A 96 -8.46 -30.39 5.86
C GLY A 96 -8.54 -29.01 6.52
N ASN A 97 -8.10 -27.93 5.86
CA ASN A 97 -8.33 -26.58 6.32
C ASN A 97 -9.65 -26.02 5.78
N ASN A 98 -10.51 -25.52 6.68
CA ASN A 98 -11.72 -24.76 6.35
C ASN A 98 -11.52 -23.28 6.69
N LEU A 99 -10.33 -22.74 6.42
CA LEU A 99 -10.01 -21.34 6.71
C LEU A 99 -10.53 -20.46 5.58
N GLU A 100 -11.44 -19.54 5.91
CA GLU A 100 -11.93 -18.54 4.96
C GLU A 100 -10.93 -17.39 4.86
N ILE A 101 -10.69 -16.92 3.64
CA ILE A 101 -9.81 -15.78 3.38
C ILE A 101 -10.61 -14.50 3.64
N PRO A 102 -10.13 -13.57 4.48
CA PRO A 102 -10.81 -12.31 4.71
C PRO A 102 -11.01 -11.52 3.41
N ASN A 103 -12.23 -11.05 3.16
CA ASN A 103 -12.56 -10.30 1.95
C ASN A 103 -11.77 -8.98 1.89
N GLU A 104 -11.56 -8.38 3.05
CA GLU A 104 -10.81 -7.15 3.28
C GLU A 104 -9.35 -7.29 2.85
N LEU A 105 -8.73 -8.45 3.09
CA LEU A 105 -7.36 -8.73 2.64
C LEU A 105 -7.28 -8.69 1.11
N THR A 106 -8.21 -9.38 0.45
CA THR A 106 -8.27 -9.44 -1.02
C THR A 106 -8.53 -8.05 -1.61
N GLY A 107 -9.54 -7.33 -1.09
CA GLY A 107 -9.87 -5.97 -1.54
C GLY A 107 -8.71 -4.99 -1.34
N THR A 108 -8.01 -5.07 -0.20
CA THR A 108 -6.84 -4.24 0.09
C THR A 108 -5.69 -4.53 -0.86
N TYR A 109 -5.42 -5.81 -1.15
CA TYR A 109 -4.35 -6.19 -2.06
C TYR A 109 -4.61 -5.73 -3.50
N ILE A 110 -5.86 -5.84 -3.97
CA ILE A 110 -6.27 -5.30 -5.28
C ILE A 110 -6.05 -3.79 -5.34
N ALA A 111 -6.45 -3.05 -4.30
CA ALA A 111 -6.24 -1.61 -4.22
C ALA A 111 -4.74 -1.26 -4.27
N LEU A 112 -3.90 -2.02 -3.56
CA LEU A 112 -2.45 -1.87 -3.57
C LEU A 112 -1.84 -2.06 -4.96
N LEU A 113 -2.23 -3.12 -5.67
CA LEU A 113 -1.82 -3.37 -7.05
C LEU A 113 -2.24 -2.23 -7.97
N GLY A 114 -3.49 -1.75 -7.85
CA GLY A 114 -4.00 -0.64 -8.63
C GLY A 114 -3.20 0.65 -8.42
N ILE A 115 -2.97 1.04 -7.16
CA ILE A 115 -2.19 2.22 -6.79
C ILE A 115 -0.74 2.08 -7.29
N TYR A 116 -0.15 0.90 -7.18
CA TYR A 116 1.20 0.63 -7.67
C TYR A 116 1.29 0.73 -9.20
N ALA A 117 0.34 0.15 -9.93
CA ALA A 117 0.28 0.22 -11.40
C ALA A 117 0.14 1.67 -11.89
N VAL A 118 -0.74 2.46 -11.28
CA VAL A 118 -0.89 3.90 -11.57
C VAL A 118 0.41 4.64 -11.30
N THR A 119 1.05 4.38 -10.17
CA THR A 119 2.34 5.00 -9.80
C THR A 119 3.44 4.67 -10.81
N LEU A 120 3.54 3.41 -11.26
CA LEU A 120 4.50 2.99 -12.29
C LEU A 120 4.27 3.71 -13.61
N LYS A 121 3.02 3.77 -14.07
CA LYS A 121 2.67 4.45 -15.32
C LYS A 121 2.98 5.94 -15.23
N SER A 122 2.65 6.58 -14.11
CA SER A 122 2.97 7.97 -13.84
C SER A 122 4.47 8.25 -13.90
N LYS A 123 5.32 7.42 -13.28
CA LYS A 123 6.80 7.53 -13.37
C LYS A 123 7.29 7.45 -14.82
N SER A 124 6.76 6.50 -15.59
CA SER A 124 7.12 6.32 -16.99
C SER A 124 6.80 7.57 -17.82
N LEU A 125 5.60 8.12 -17.66
CA LEU A 125 5.18 9.34 -18.34
C LEU A 125 6.03 10.55 -17.95
N PHE A 126 6.35 10.71 -16.67
CA PHE A 126 7.23 11.79 -16.21
C PHE A 126 8.63 11.71 -16.83
N LYS A 127 9.19 10.49 -16.96
CA LYS A 127 10.50 10.27 -17.61
C LYS A 127 10.48 10.61 -19.10
N ILE A 128 9.40 10.29 -19.82
CA ILE A 128 9.24 10.67 -21.23
C ILE A 128 9.16 12.19 -21.37
N ARG A 129 8.32 12.85 -20.57
CA ARG A 129 8.14 14.31 -20.59
C ARG A 129 9.43 15.08 -20.26
N SER A 130 10.20 14.61 -19.28
CA SER A 130 11.46 15.26 -18.90
C SER A 130 12.54 15.14 -19.98
N ARG A 131 12.53 14.07 -20.78
CA ARG A 131 13.44 13.90 -21.93
C ARG A 131 13.11 14.79 -23.12
N GLN A 132 11.84 15.11 -23.35
CA GLN A 132 11.42 16.00 -24.44
C GLN A 132 11.69 17.50 -24.17
N LYS A 133 12.01 17.87 -22.93
CA LYS A 133 12.30 19.26 -22.54
C LYS A 133 13.81 19.60 -22.54
N ASN A 134 14.67 18.62 -22.76
CA ASN A 134 16.11 18.78 -22.97
C ASN A 134 16.42 18.59 -24.45
#